data_AF-A0A7W1EY48-F1
#
_entry.id   AF-A0A7W1EY48-F1
#
_cell.length_a   1.000
_cell.length_b   1.000
_cell.length_c   1.000
_cell.angle_alpha   90.00
_cell.angle_beta   90.00
_cell.angle_gamma   90.00
#
_symmetry.space_group_name_H-M   'P 1'
#
loop_
_entity.id
_entity.type
_entity.pdbx_description
1 polymer ?
#
loop_
_entity_poly.entity_id
_entity_poly.type
_entity_poly.pdbx_seq_one_letter_code
_entity_poly.pdbx_strand_id
1 'polypeptide(L)'
;MAKYSKKAGEKVEKAMHEMKQGKLKAGRSGKKVKSKKQAIAIGLSEARERGAKVSKKSASKKSSAKKSIKKTTKKTTKKTATKKSAAKKSTSKKK
;
A
#
# COMPACT_ATOMS: atom_id res chain seq x y z
N MET A 1 6.39 21.22 25.91
CA MET A 1 5.06 20.75 25.48
C MET A 1 5.19 19.36 24.87
N ALA A 2 4.48 18.34 25.36
CA ALA A 2 4.52 17.02 24.75
C ALA A 2 4.00 17.07 23.30
N LYS A 3 4.73 16.44 22.36
CA LYS A 3 4.39 16.42 20.92
C LYS A 3 3.10 15.63 20.62
N TYR A 4 2.66 14.83 21.58
CA TYR A 4 1.43 14.03 21.57
C TYR A 4 0.70 14.17 22.89
N SER A 5 -0.64 14.10 22.87
CA SER A 5 -1.46 14.02 24.08
C SER A 5 -1.36 12.65 24.75
N LYS A 6 -1.61 12.58 26.07
CA LYS A 6 -1.66 11.30 26.82
C LYS A 6 -2.62 10.30 26.18
N LYS A 7 -3.81 10.78 25.78
CA LYS A 7 -4.82 10.01 25.03
C LYS A 7 -4.29 9.40 23.73
N ALA A 8 -3.39 10.09 23.03
CA ALA A 8 -2.77 9.54 21.82
C ALA A 8 -1.75 8.44 22.15
N GLY A 9 -0.99 8.59 23.24
CA GLY A 9 -0.08 7.55 23.75
C GLY A 9 -0.83 6.27 24.12
N GLU A 10 -1.91 6.39 24.90
CA GLU A 10 -2.75 5.26 25.32
C GLU A 10 -3.33 4.47 24.13
N LYS A 11 -3.73 5.17 23.06
CA LYS A 11 -4.24 4.54 21.84
C LYS A 11 -3.17 3.76 21.09
N VAL A 12 -1.97 4.32 20.99
CA VAL A 12 -0.82 3.62 20.38
C VAL A 12 -0.43 2.41 21.20
N GLU A 13 -0.42 2.52 22.52
CA GLU A 13 -0.12 1.41 23.42
C GLU A 13 -1.12 0.26 23.26
N LYS A 14 -2.43 0.57 23.23
CA LYS A 14 -3.48 -0.42 22.97
C LYS A 14 -3.31 -1.12 21.63
N ALA A 15 -3.09 -0.37 20.56
CA ALA A 15 -2.85 -0.95 19.23
C ALA A 15 -1.58 -1.82 19.21
N MET A 16 -0.52 -1.41 19.90
CA MET A 16 0.70 -2.19 20.03
C MET A 16 0.47 -3.49 20.81
N HIS A 17 -0.36 -3.45 21.85
CA HIS A 17 -0.72 -4.63 22.64
C HIS A 17 -1.55 -5.61 21.79
N GLU A 18 -2.59 -5.15 21.10
CA GLU A 18 -3.40 -5.97 20.20
C GLU A 18 -2.61 -6.59 19.06
N MET A 19 -1.60 -5.88 18.55
CA MET A 19 -0.70 -6.40 17.53
C MET A 19 0.22 -7.48 18.09
N LYS A 20 0.79 -7.31 19.29
CA LYS A 20 1.56 -8.36 19.98
C LYS A 20 0.72 -9.62 20.20
N GLN A 21 -0.57 -9.45 20.49
CA GLN A 21 -1.54 -10.54 20.63
C GLN A 21 -2.02 -11.12 19.27
N GLY A 22 -1.60 -10.56 18.13
CA GLY A 22 -2.01 -11.01 16.81
C GLY A 22 -3.47 -10.75 16.45
N LYS A 23 -4.14 -9.85 17.20
CA LYS A 23 -5.56 -9.49 17.07
C LYS A 23 -5.76 -8.28 16.16
N LEU A 24 -4.79 -7.36 16.10
CA LEU A 24 -4.92 -6.13 15.32
C LEU A 24 -5.07 -6.41 13.81
N LYS A 25 -6.13 -5.86 13.20
CA LYS A 25 -6.44 -5.99 11.76
C LYS A 25 -6.28 -4.67 11.02
N ALA A 26 -5.94 -4.78 9.74
CA ALA A 26 -5.72 -3.65 8.84
C ALA A 26 -6.98 -3.33 8.03
N GLY A 27 -7.73 -2.32 8.49
CA GLY A 27 -8.81 -1.63 7.75
C GLY A 27 -9.64 -2.51 6.81
N ARG A 28 -9.84 -2.02 5.57
CA ARG A 28 -10.67 -2.67 4.54
C ARG A 28 -10.19 -4.06 4.10
N SER A 29 -8.91 -4.38 4.34
CA SER A 29 -8.34 -5.66 3.90
C SER A 29 -8.53 -6.80 4.90
N GLY A 30 -8.88 -6.51 6.17
CA GLY A 30 -9.04 -7.51 7.22
C GLY A 30 -7.77 -8.32 7.58
N LYS A 31 -6.63 -7.99 6.95
CA LYS A 31 -5.35 -8.69 7.16
C LYS A 31 -4.78 -8.36 8.54
N LYS A 32 -4.09 -9.31 9.16
CA LYS A 32 -3.39 -9.05 10.43
C LYS A 32 -2.25 -8.04 10.21
N VAL A 33 -2.07 -7.15 11.16
CA VAL A 33 -0.97 -6.18 11.15
C VAL A 33 0.32 -6.92 11.44
N LYS A 34 1.28 -6.79 10.52
CA LYS A 34 2.57 -7.50 10.61
C LYS A 34 3.70 -6.64 11.16
N SER A 35 3.54 -5.32 11.20
CA SER A 35 4.63 -4.41 11.51
C SER A 35 4.29 -3.44 12.64
N LYS A 36 5.30 -3.17 13.49
CA LYS A 36 5.20 -2.19 14.59
C LYS A 36 4.82 -0.79 14.11
N LYS A 37 5.45 -0.35 13.01
CA LYS A 37 5.15 0.93 12.36
C LYS A 37 3.68 1.05 11.96
N GLN A 38 3.10 -0.04 11.45
CA GLN A 38 1.70 -0.04 11.03
C GLN A 38 0.74 0.02 12.21
N ALA A 39 0.99 -0.67 13.33
CA ALA A 39 0.15 -0.53 14.51
C ALA A 39 0.23 0.87 15.11
N ILE A 40 1.42 1.48 15.15
CA ILE A 40 1.57 2.88 15.56
C ILE A 40 0.76 3.80 14.64
N ALA A 41 0.80 3.57 13.33
CA ALA A 41 0.01 4.35 12.38
C ALA A 41 -1.51 4.19 12.58
N ILE A 42 -1.97 2.99 12.91
CA ILE A 42 -3.38 2.71 13.24
C ILE A 42 -3.75 3.43 14.55
N GLY A 43 -2.97 3.25 15.61
CA GLY A 43 -3.22 3.91 16.90
C GLY A 43 -3.19 5.44 16.83
N LEU A 44 -2.29 6.04 16.04
CA LEU A 44 -2.27 7.48 15.79
C LEU A 44 -3.46 7.96 14.95
N SER A 45 -3.97 7.13 14.04
CA SER A 45 -5.17 7.45 13.24
C SER A 45 -6.42 7.41 14.11
N GLU A 46 -6.58 6.37 14.95
CA GLU A 46 -7.68 6.28 15.92
C GLU A 46 -7.64 7.42 16.94
N ALA A 47 -6.45 7.77 17.44
CA ALA A 47 -6.28 8.91 18.33
C ALA A 47 -6.77 10.21 17.67
N ARG A 48 -6.49 10.40 16.38
CA ARG A 48 -6.95 11.57 15.63
C ARG A 48 -8.47 11.58 15.46
N GLU A 49 -9.08 10.44 15.12
CA GLU A 49 -10.54 10.32 15.02
C GLU A 49 -11.25 10.61 16.34
N ARG A 50 -10.61 10.26 17.46
CA ARG A 50 -11.10 10.57 18.81
C ARG A 50 -10.82 12.01 19.27
N GLY A 51 -10.30 12.88 18.40
CA GLY A 51 -10.02 14.28 18.71
C GLY A 51 -8.79 14.51 19.59
N ALA A 52 -7.96 13.49 19.81
CA ALA A 52 -6.73 13.65 20.58
C ALA A 52 -5.72 14.52 19.80
N LYS A 53 -4.91 15.30 20.53
CA LYS A 53 -3.84 16.08 19.90
C LYS A 53 -2.75 15.14 19.41
N VAL A 54 -2.63 15.03 18.09
CA VAL A 54 -1.62 14.24 17.38
C VAL A 54 -0.85 15.14 16.44
N SER A 55 0.42 14.80 16.16
CA SER A 55 1.19 15.52 15.16
C SER A 55 0.43 15.51 13.82
N LYS A 56 0.33 16.69 13.20
CA LYS A 56 -0.22 16.81 11.85
C LYS A 56 0.75 16.04 10.95
N LYS A 57 0.22 15.08 10.18
CA LYS A 57 1.00 14.51 9.09
C LYS A 57 1.40 15.69 8.22
N SER A 58 2.69 15.93 8.02
CA SER A 58 3.12 16.96 7.09
C SER A 58 2.42 16.65 5.78
N ALA A 59 1.54 17.55 5.35
CA ALA A 59 1.03 17.49 3.99
C ALA A 59 2.26 17.76 3.13
N SER A 60 2.95 16.71 2.68
CA SER A 60 3.82 16.88 1.53
C SER A 60 2.90 17.49 0.48
N LYS A 61 3.18 18.73 0.07
CA LYS A 61 2.45 19.44 -0.96
C LYS A 61 2.07 18.42 -2.02
N LYS A 62 0.77 18.36 -2.34
CA LYS A 62 0.21 17.54 -3.41
C LYS A 62 0.93 17.95 -4.69
N SER A 63 2.07 17.33 -4.98
CA SER A 63 2.64 17.35 -6.31
C SER A 63 1.73 16.44 -7.12
N SER A 64 0.83 17.09 -7.84
CA SER A 64 0.16 16.54 -9.01
C SER A 64 1.21 15.97 -9.96
N ALA A 65 1.57 14.71 -9.77
CA ALA A 65 2.29 13.91 -10.74
C ALA A 65 1.46 12.67 -11.05
N LYS A 66 0.36 12.91 -11.76
CA LYS A 66 -0.23 11.92 -12.66
C LYS A 66 0.83 11.61 -13.73
N LYS A 67 1.81 10.75 -13.42
CA LYS A 67 2.80 10.26 -14.37
C LYS A 67 2.82 8.73 -14.34
N SER A 68 1.99 8.19 -15.23
CA SER A 68 2.14 6.88 -15.89
C SER A 68 2.54 5.70 -15.01
N ILE A 69 1.57 4.83 -14.73
CA ILE A 69 1.79 3.39 -14.54
C ILE A 69 2.42 2.86 -15.85
N LYS A 70 3.75 2.96 -15.96
CA LYS A 70 4.54 2.20 -16.93
C LYS A 70 4.65 0.79 -16.36
N LYS A 71 3.79 -0.07 -16.89
CA LYS A 71 3.77 -1.54 -16.77
C LYS A 71 5.19 -2.13 -16.74
N THR A 72 5.75 -2.33 -15.56
CA THR A 72 7.03 -3.04 -15.34
C THR A 72 6.76 -4.42 -14.78
N THR A 73 6.16 -5.26 -15.61
CA THR A 73 6.28 -6.72 -15.49
C THR A 73 6.38 -7.28 -16.90
N LYS A 74 7.42 -8.09 -17.12
CA LYS A 74 7.71 -8.90 -18.33
C LYS A 74 8.68 -8.28 -19.35
N LYS A 75 9.96 -8.14 -18.95
CA LYS A 75 11.07 -8.26 -19.90
C LYS A 75 12.34 -8.76 -19.21
N THR A 76 12.32 -10.01 -18.78
CA THR A 76 13.53 -10.83 -18.61
C THR A 76 13.21 -12.20 -19.21
N THR A 77 14.19 -12.76 -19.93
CA THR A 77 14.21 -14.04 -20.65
C THR A 77 13.36 -14.14 -21.93
N LYS A 78 13.99 -13.85 -23.07
CA LYS A 78 14.35 -14.86 -24.11
C LYS A 78 14.78 -14.12 -25.39
N LYS A 79 16.07 -13.79 -25.45
CA LYS A 79 16.78 -13.37 -26.67
C LYS A 79 17.61 -14.57 -27.10
N THR A 80 17.17 -15.28 -28.13
CA THR A 80 17.95 -16.14 -29.05
C THR A 80 16.94 -16.70 -30.07
N ALA A 81 16.86 -16.07 -31.24
CA ALA A 81 17.54 -16.47 -32.47
C ALA A 81 16.80 -17.60 -33.21
N THR A 82 16.09 -17.28 -34.29
CA THR A 82 16.42 -17.66 -35.68
C THR A 82 15.19 -17.61 -36.60
N LYS A 83 15.39 -16.91 -37.73
CA LYS A 83 14.97 -17.25 -39.11
C LYS A 83 13.46 -17.45 -39.36
N LYS A 84 12.81 -16.60 -40.16
CA LYS A 84 12.87 -16.50 -41.65
C LYS A 84 11.58 -17.09 -42.23
N SER A 85 11.14 -16.51 -43.35
CA SER A 85 9.99 -16.85 -44.23
C SER A 85 8.62 -16.38 -43.69
N ALA A 86 8.01 -15.32 -44.21
CA ALA A 86 7.54 -15.03 -45.57
C ALA A 86 6.31 -15.86 -45.97
N ALA A 87 5.26 -15.11 -46.34
CA ALA A 87 4.19 -15.47 -47.27
C ALA A 87 3.06 -16.40 -46.78
N LYS A 88 1.84 -15.86 -46.66
CA LYS A 88 0.71 -16.04 -47.62
C LYS A 88 -0.66 -15.76 -46.98
N LYS A 89 -1.25 -14.65 -47.43
CA LYS A 89 -2.64 -14.42 -47.87
C LYS A 89 -3.50 -15.69 -48.09
N SER A 90 -4.71 -15.77 -47.48
CA SER A 90 -5.99 -16.28 -48.06
C SER A 90 -7.06 -16.53 -46.96
N THR A 91 -8.13 -15.71 -46.90
CA THR A 91 -9.54 -15.99 -47.25
C THR A 91 -10.30 -17.06 -46.43
N SER A 92 -11.35 -16.58 -45.75
CA SER A 92 -12.67 -17.18 -45.46
C SER A 92 -12.81 -18.71 -45.30
N LYS A 93 -13.45 -19.13 -44.19
CA LYS A 93 -14.41 -20.24 -44.27
C LYS A 93 -15.49 -20.19 -43.18
N LYS A 94 -16.71 -20.03 -43.67
CA LYS A 94 -18.01 -20.32 -43.04
C LYS A 94 -18.16 -21.84 -42.92
N LYS A 95 -18.69 -22.33 -41.80
CA LYS A 95 -19.62 -23.45 -41.74
C LYS A 95 -20.58 -23.20 -40.61
#